data_AF-A0A4U1CQC9-F1
#
_entry.id   AF-A0A4U1CQC9-F1
#
_cell.length_a   1.000
_cell.length_b   1.000
_cell.length_c   1.000
_cell.angle_alpha   90.00
_cell.angle_beta   90.00
_cell.angle_gamma   90.00
#
_symmetry.space_group_name_H-M   'P 1'
#
loop_
_entity.id
_entity.type
_entity.pdbx_description
1 polymer ?
#
loop_
_entity_poly.entity_id
_entity_poly.type
_entity_poly.pdbx_seq_one_letter_code
_entity_poly.pdbx_strand_id
1 'polypeptide(L)'
;MKVIIIVVFSLLFYSCTGNISAGTLSGWDIVVFKTSTQKLELGIDSLYKANSNYIIPEKWESEAEKWIKNYSYLKTVVIYFDDSPEEMYYVTFIDAGTGDNPNYSRLAIRGVKQGNDYWKQFEEFNASEQERIEKRFEKEIVKKLEQITKTNSYIEKTYH
;
A
#
# COMPACT_ATOMS: atom_id res chain seq x y z
N MET A 1 -49.69 -46.06 0.53
CA MET A 1 -49.58 -44.60 0.33
C MET A 1 -49.12 -43.95 1.64
N LYS A 2 -48.27 -42.92 1.51
CA LYS A 2 -47.73 -42.04 2.57
C LYS A 2 -46.55 -42.60 3.38
N VAL A 3 -45.41 -42.62 2.71
CA VAL A 3 -44.11 -42.22 3.28
C VAL A 3 -44.24 -40.76 3.71
N ILE A 4 -43.70 -40.38 4.87
CA ILE A 4 -43.03 -39.11 5.21
C ILE A 4 -42.83 -39.10 6.73
N ILE A 5 -41.57 -39.05 7.17
CA ILE A 5 -40.98 -38.16 8.21
C ILE A 5 -39.56 -38.67 8.39
N ILE A 6 -38.61 -38.14 7.61
CA ILE A 6 -37.22 -37.92 8.05
C ILE A 6 -36.68 -36.76 7.21
N VAL A 7 -36.82 -35.52 7.70
CA VAL A 7 -35.92 -34.43 7.31
C VAL A 7 -35.77 -33.50 8.51
N VAL A 8 -35.08 -33.98 9.55
CA VAL A 8 -34.49 -33.14 10.60
C VAL A 8 -32.99 -33.34 10.50
N PHE A 9 -32.35 -32.87 9.41
CA PHE A 9 -30.88 -32.84 9.31
C PHE A 9 -30.36 -32.00 8.12
N SER A 10 -30.91 -30.80 7.88
CA SER A 10 -30.46 -29.98 6.74
C SER A 10 -30.50 -28.47 6.97
N LEU A 11 -30.20 -28.00 8.19
CA LEU A 11 -30.13 -26.56 8.51
C LEU A 11 -28.80 -26.12 9.16
N LEU A 12 -27.70 -26.86 8.97
CA LEU A 12 -26.38 -26.50 9.53
C LEU A 12 -25.27 -26.27 8.48
N PHE A 13 -25.61 -25.89 7.25
CA PHE A 13 -24.60 -25.61 6.21
C PHE A 13 -24.62 -24.19 5.61
N TYR A 14 -25.36 -23.23 6.18
CA TYR A 14 -25.46 -21.88 5.61
C TYR A 14 -24.66 -20.80 6.34
N SER A 15 -23.66 -21.16 7.15
CA SER A 15 -22.84 -20.17 7.87
C SER A 15 -21.34 -20.36 7.65
N CYS A 16 -20.92 -20.63 6.41
CA CYS A 16 -19.52 -20.48 6.00
C CYS A 16 -19.42 -20.00 4.53
N THR A 17 -20.09 -18.89 4.19
CA THR A 17 -19.58 -17.99 3.13
C THR A 17 -19.01 -16.74 3.79
N GLY A 18 -18.19 -16.95 4.81
CA GLY A 18 -17.21 -15.94 5.17
C GLY A 18 -16.22 -15.94 4.03
N ASN A 19 -16.25 -14.90 3.18
CA ASN A 19 -15.10 -14.55 2.38
C ASN A 19 -13.93 -14.50 3.37
N ILE A 20 -13.11 -15.55 3.37
CA ILE A 20 -11.81 -15.52 3.99
C ILE A 20 -11.01 -14.58 3.07
N SER A 21 -11.21 -13.27 3.23
CA SER A 21 -10.14 -12.34 2.91
C SER A 21 -9.05 -12.66 3.91
N ALA A 22 -8.17 -13.57 3.51
CA ALA A 22 -6.86 -13.65 4.11
C ALA A 22 -6.36 -12.21 4.12
N GLY A 23 -6.13 -11.65 5.32
CA GLY A 23 -5.78 -10.25 5.52
C GLY A 23 -4.54 -9.90 4.71
N THR A 24 -4.74 -9.51 3.47
CA THR A 24 -3.71 -8.98 2.61
C THR A 24 -3.62 -7.53 3.02
N LEU A 25 -2.45 -7.15 3.51
CA LEU A 25 -2.12 -5.79 3.90
C LEU A 25 -2.14 -4.89 2.66
N SER A 26 -3.27 -4.68 1.99
CA SER A 26 -3.70 -3.46 1.29
C SER A 26 -4.41 -3.73 -0.04
N GLY A 27 -5.48 -2.97 -0.24
CA GLY A 27 -6.24 -2.90 -1.48
C GLY A 27 -5.65 -1.95 -2.53
N TRP A 28 -4.39 -1.51 -2.38
CA TRP A 28 -3.77 -0.57 -3.32
C TRP A 28 -2.95 -1.33 -4.37
N ASP A 29 -2.88 -0.78 -5.58
CA ASP A 29 -2.07 -1.32 -6.66
C ASP A 29 -0.59 -1.52 -6.25
N ILE A 30 -0.02 -2.65 -6.66
CA ILE A 30 1.40 -2.96 -6.47
C ILE A 30 2.18 -2.43 -7.66
N VAL A 31 3.14 -1.54 -7.41
CA VAL A 31 4.05 -1.02 -8.44
C VAL A 31 5.33 -1.84 -8.45
N VAL A 32 5.59 -2.51 -9.56
CA VAL A 32 6.78 -3.34 -9.74
C VAL A 32 7.81 -2.59 -10.59
N PHE A 33 8.97 -2.31 -10.00
CA PHE A 33 10.13 -1.73 -10.68
C PHE A 33 11.07 -2.83 -11.14
N LYS A 34 11.57 -2.74 -12.38
CA LYS A 34 12.56 -3.66 -12.95
C LYS A 34 13.98 -3.31 -12.48
N THR A 35 14.19 -3.29 -11.17
CA THR A 35 15.46 -2.96 -10.54
C THR A 35 15.58 -3.68 -9.19
N SER A 36 16.79 -3.71 -8.62
CA SER A 36 17.00 -4.25 -7.27
C SER A 36 16.48 -3.30 -6.18
N THR A 37 16.15 -3.86 -5.02
CA THR A 37 15.63 -3.10 -3.87
C THR A 37 16.61 -2.03 -3.44
N GLN A 38 17.90 -2.36 -3.38
CA GLN A 38 18.96 -1.42 -3.04
C GLN A 38 19.01 -0.21 -3.99
N LYS A 39 18.86 -0.44 -5.30
CA LYS A 39 18.88 0.66 -6.28
C LYS A 39 17.62 1.52 -6.17
N LEU A 40 16.47 0.92 -5.86
CA LEU A 40 15.24 1.67 -5.62
C LEU A 40 15.32 2.51 -4.35
N GLU A 41 15.91 1.99 -3.27
CA GLU A 41 16.17 2.74 -2.03
C GLU A 41 17.06 3.96 -2.26
N LEU A 42 18.18 3.78 -2.95
CA LEU A 42 19.04 4.91 -3.32
C LEU A 42 18.29 5.94 -4.19
N GLY A 43 17.32 5.47 -4.98
CA GLY A 43 16.40 6.30 -5.74
C GLY A 43 15.49 7.14 -4.84
N ILE A 44 14.90 6.52 -3.81
CA ILE A 44 14.05 7.21 -2.82
C ILE A 44 14.87 8.23 -2.02
N ASP A 45 16.08 7.86 -1.57
CA ASP A 45 16.98 8.80 -0.88
C ASP A 45 17.30 10.02 -1.76
N SER A 46 17.57 9.78 -3.04
CA SER A 46 17.83 10.84 -4.01
C SER A 46 16.59 11.70 -4.25
N LEU A 47 15.40 11.09 -4.28
CA LEU A 47 14.13 11.77 -4.42
C LEU A 47 13.89 12.73 -3.24
N TYR A 48 14.10 12.29 -2.00
CA TYR A 48 13.95 13.13 -0.81
C TYR A 48 14.97 14.26 -0.74
N LYS A 49 16.23 13.99 -1.11
CA LYS A 49 17.26 15.05 -1.19
C LYS A 49 16.91 16.14 -2.20
N ALA A 50 16.24 15.79 -3.29
CA ALA A 50 15.85 16.73 -4.33
C ALA A 50 14.49 17.42 -4.05
N ASN A 51 13.66 16.87 -3.16
CA ASN A 51 12.29 17.31 -2.92
C ASN A 51 12.01 17.33 -1.40
N SER A 52 12.35 18.44 -0.75
CA SER A 52 12.17 18.60 0.70
C SER A 52 10.70 18.53 1.13
N ASN A 53 9.75 18.75 0.22
CA ASN A 53 8.32 18.64 0.47
C ASN A 53 7.83 17.19 0.62
N TYR A 54 8.69 16.19 0.37
CA TYR A 54 8.41 14.79 0.69
C TYR A 54 8.83 14.37 2.09
N ILE A 55 9.57 15.23 2.80
CA ILE A 55 10.03 15.00 4.16
C ILE A 55 8.91 15.38 5.12
N ILE A 56 8.64 14.49 6.08
CA ILE A 56 7.62 14.69 7.10
C ILE A 56 8.00 15.91 7.95
N PRO A 57 7.11 16.90 8.13
CA PRO A 57 7.39 18.04 8.98
C PRO A 57 7.33 17.62 10.46
N GLU A 58 8.04 18.36 11.33
CA GLU A 58 8.14 18.09 12.78
C GLU A 58 6.77 17.86 13.45
N LYS A 59 5.73 18.60 13.03
CA LYS A 59 4.35 18.44 13.54
C LYS A 59 3.78 17.02 13.39
N TRP A 60 4.29 16.23 12.45
CA TRP A 60 3.81 14.89 12.13
C TRP A 60 4.79 13.77 12.50
N GLU A 61 6.02 14.11 12.90
CA GLU A 61 7.10 13.15 13.11
C GLU A 61 6.74 12.07 14.15
N SER A 62 6.25 12.49 15.33
CA SER A 62 5.87 11.54 16.39
C SER A 62 4.74 10.58 15.98
N GLU A 63 3.82 11.02 15.13
CA GLU A 63 2.73 10.16 14.66
C GLU A 63 3.21 9.16 13.61
N ALA A 64 4.02 9.63 12.66
CA ALA A 64 4.64 8.77 11.66
C ALA A 64 5.54 7.71 12.32
N GLU A 65 6.35 8.10 13.30
CA GLU A 65 7.20 7.18 14.06
C GLU A 65 6.41 6.09 14.77
N LYS A 66 5.30 6.45 15.43
CA LYS A 66 4.42 5.47 16.11
C LYS A 66 3.86 4.46 15.13
N TRP A 67 3.39 4.93 13.96
CA TRP A 67 2.88 4.06 12.92
C TRP A 67 3.96 3.14 12.36
N ILE A 68 5.12 3.69 11.98
CA ILE A 68 6.27 2.93 11.49
C ILE A 68 6.71 1.86 12.50
N LYS A 69 6.77 2.21 13.79
CA LYS A 69 7.19 1.29 14.86
C LYS A 69 6.30 0.05 14.94
N ASN A 70 4.98 0.22 14.80
CA ASN A 70 4.01 -0.89 14.82
C ASN A 70 4.20 -1.87 13.65
N TYR A 71 4.85 -1.44 12.58
CA TYR A 71 5.12 -2.23 11.38
C TYR A 71 6.62 -2.29 11.07
N SER A 72 7.47 -2.19 12.09
CA SER A 72 8.93 -2.17 11.96
C SER A 72 9.53 -3.45 11.36
N TYR A 73 8.76 -4.54 11.30
CA TYR A 73 9.11 -5.77 10.59
C TYR A 73 8.98 -5.64 9.06
N LEU A 74 8.26 -4.61 8.58
CA LEU A 74 8.15 -4.29 7.16
C LEU A 74 9.17 -3.21 6.79
N LYS A 75 9.83 -3.41 5.65
CA LYS A 75 10.65 -2.39 5.03
C LYS A 75 9.76 -1.29 4.48
N THR A 76 9.80 -0.11 5.08
CA THR A 76 8.80 0.94 4.89
C THR A 76 9.42 2.30 4.62
N VAL A 77 8.66 3.13 3.90
CA VAL A 77 8.95 4.55 3.71
C VAL A 77 7.65 5.33 3.91
N VAL A 78 7.76 6.55 4.43
CA VAL A 78 6.63 7.48 4.51
C VAL A 78 6.94 8.67 3.62
N ILE A 79 5.97 9.03 2.79
CA ILE A 79 6.06 10.11 1.81
C ILE A 79 5.06 11.18 2.23
N TYR A 80 5.53 12.40 2.46
CA TYR A 80 4.68 13.54 2.76
C TYR A 80 4.33 14.33 1.50
N PHE A 81 3.18 14.97 1.48
CA PHE A 81 2.79 15.95 0.48
C PHE A 81 2.19 17.16 1.19
N ASP A 82 2.80 18.33 0.98
CA ASP A 82 2.36 19.60 1.56
C ASP A 82 1.30 20.32 0.73
N ASP A 83 1.16 19.96 -0.55
CA ASP A 83 0.17 20.50 -1.46
C ASP A 83 -1.21 19.86 -1.22
N SER A 84 -2.27 20.63 -1.48
CA SER A 84 -3.64 20.23 -1.16
C SER A 84 -4.12 19.01 -1.98
N PRO A 85 -4.72 17.99 -1.35
CA PRO A 85 -4.82 17.80 0.10
C PRO A 85 -3.48 17.43 0.74
N GLU A 86 -3.16 18.02 1.89
CA GLU A 86 -1.98 17.67 2.69
C GLU A 86 -2.08 16.20 3.11
N GLU A 87 -1.10 15.39 2.75
CA GLU A 87 -1.18 13.93 2.86
C GLU A 87 0.13 13.27 3.30
N MET A 88 0.02 12.12 3.96
CA MET A 88 1.13 11.20 4.21
C MET A 88 0.78 9.81 3.71
N TYR A 89 1.66 9.23 2.90
CA TYR A 89 1.51 7.88 2.37
C TYR A 89 2.49 6.96 3.08
N TYR A 90 1.97 5.94 3.75
CA TYR A 90 2.75 4.86 4.32
C TYR A 90 2.90 3.76 3.27
N VAL A 91 4.12 3.56 2.79
CA VAL A 91 4.46 2.69 1.65
C VAL A 91 5.40 1.59 2.12
N THR A 92 5.19 0.36 1.68
CA THR A 92 6.08 -0.76 1.98
C THR A 92 6.74 -1.29 0.73
N PHE A 93 7.97 -1.77 0.88
CA PHE A 93 8.54 -2.74 -0.04
C PHE A 93 7.88 -4.10 0.18
N ILE A 94 7.35 -4.69 -0.90
CA ILE A 94 6.76 -6.04 -0.84
C ILE A 94 7.86 -7.07 -1.08
N ASP A 95 7.79 -8.17 -0.33
CA ASP A 95 8.71 -9.34 -0.38
C ASP A 95 10.17 -9.09 0.04
N ALA A 96 10.53 -7.87 0.42
CA ALA A 96 11.88 -7.51 0.84
C ALA A 96 12.43 -8.44 1.93
N GLY A 97 13.33 -9.34 1.55
CA GLY A 97 14.02 -10.30 2.42
C GLY A 97 13.64 -11.78 2.26
N THR A 98 12.56 -12.14 1.54
CA THR A 98 12.17 -13.56 1.35
C THR A 98 11.63 -13.82 -0.05
N GLY A 99 12.34 -14.59 -0.86
CA GLY A 99 11.90 -14.91 -2.24
C GLY A 99 12.05 -13.76 -3.24
N ASP A 100 12.74 -12.69 -2.85
CA ASP A 100 13.04 -11.55 -3.70
C ASP A 100 13.69 -11.99 -5.01
N ASN A 101 13.07 -11.62 -6.13
CA ASN A 101 13.77 -11.61 -7.39
C ASN A 101 14.75 -10.43 -7.35
N PRO A 102 16.07 -10.65 -7.40
CA PRO A 102 17.06 -9.58 -7.22
C PRO A 102 16.96 -8.47 -8.28
N ASN A 103 16.23 -8.71 -9.36
CA ASN A 103 16.03 -7.78 -10.47
C ASN A 103 14.70 -7.02 -10.41
N TYR A 104 13.86 -7.28 -9.41
CA TYR A 104 12.57 -6.60 -9.26
C TYR A 104 12.38 -6.10 -7.83
N SER A 105 11.66 -4.99 -7.71
CA SER A 105 11.29 -4.40 -6.43
C SER A 105 9.85 -3.95 -6.50
N ARG A 106 9.12 -4.13 -5.42
CA ARG A 106 7.69 -3.85 -5.37
C ARG A 106 7.40 -2.82 -4.31
N LEU A 107 6.61 -1.81 -4.64
CA LEU A 107 6.08 -0.83 -3.69
C LEU A 107 4.56 -0.89 -3.70
N ALA A 108 3.94 -0.76 -2.53
CA ALA A 108 2.52 -0.51 -2.41
C ALA A 108 2.23 0.45 -1.27
N ILE A 109 1.23 1.30 -1.49
CA ILE A 109 0.62 2.08 -0.41
C ILE A 109 -0.07 1.09 0.53
N ARG A 110 0.08 1.32 1.82
CA ARG A 110 -0.56 0.54 2.89
C ARG A 110 -1.55 1.37 3.68
N GLY A 111 -1.31 2.68 3.78
CA GLY A 111 -2.24 3.61 4.38
C GLY A 111 -1.98 5.04 3.94
N VAL A 112 -3.04 5.84 3.99
CA VAL A 112 -3.01 7.27 3.68
C VAL A 112 -3.61 8.04 4.83
N LYS A 113 -2.91 9.08 5.27
CA LYS A 113 -3.42 10.06 6.25
C LYS A 113 -3.60 11.40 5.54
N GLN A 114 -4.78 12.01 5.70
CA GLN A 114 -5.12 13.32 5.11
C GLN A 114 -5.21 14.36 6.23
N GLY A 115 -4.27 15.31 6.28
CA GLY A 115 -4.19 16.32 7.35
C GLY A 115 -4.25 15.70 8.76
N ASN A 116 -5.23 16.16 9.57
CA ASN A 116 -5.42 15.71 10.96
C ASN A 116 -6.23 14.41 11.12
N ASP A 117 -6.58 13.73 10.03
CA ASP A 117 -7.36 12.49 10.08
C ASP A 117 -6.51 11.28 10.54
N TYR A 118 -7.13 10.14 10.81
CA TYR A 118 -6.38 8.91 11.12
C TYR A 118 -5.86 8.23 9.83
N TRP A 119 -4.97 7.25 9.97
CA TRP A 119 -4.47 6.45 8.86
C TRP A 119 -5.57 5.54 8.29
N LYS A 120 -5.98 5.82 7.05
CA LYS A 120 -7.01 5.07 6.33
C LYS A 120 -6.41 4.06 5.37
N GLN A 121 -7.08 2.93 5.23
CA GLN A 121 -6.79 1.89 4.25
C GLN A 121 -7.61 2.10 2.97
N PHE A 122 -7.30 1.36 1.92
CA PHE A 122 -7.94 1.47 0.60
C PHE A 122 -9.47 1.44 0.66
N GLU A 123 -10.05 0.48 1.39
CA GLU A 123 -11.50 0.25 1.49
C GLU A 123 -12.25 1.39 2.19
N GLU A 124 -11.54 2.26 2.91
CA GLU A 124 -12.11 3.41 3.61
C GLU A 124 -12.24 4.66 2.73
N PHE A 125 -11.68 4.61 1.51
CA PHE A 125 -11.81 5.65 0.50
C PHE A 125 -12.93 5.30 -0.49
N ASN A 126 -13.61 6.33 -1.00
CA ASN A 126 -14.48 6.14 -2.16
C ASN A 126 -13.63 5.98 -3.44
N ALA A 127 -14.23 5.43 -4.50
CA ALA A 127 -13.52 5.14 -5.76
C ALA A 127 -12.82 6.37 -6.38
N SER A 128 -13.41 7.57 -6.27
CA SER A 128 -12.79 8.79 -6.80
C SER A 128 -11.53 9.17 -6.01
N GLU A 129 -11.53 8.99 -4.69
CA GLU A 129 -10.37 9.26 -3.85
C GLU A 129 -9.28 8.20 -4.03
N GLN A 130 -9.67 6.93 -4.17
CA GLN A 130 -8.75 5.85 -4.52
C GLN A 130 -7.99 6.17 -5.81
N GLU A 131 -8.71 6.49 -6.90
CA GLU A 131 -8.11 6.83 -8.19
C GLU A 131 -7.22 8.09 -8.10
N ARG A 132 -7.64 9.11 -7.34
CA ARG A 132 -6.84 10.33 -7.13
C ARG A 132 -5.51 10.03 -6.45
N ILE A 133 -5.54 9.22 -5.38
CA ILE A 133 -4.35 8.83 -4.61
C ILE A 133 -3.39 8.02 -5.48
N GLU A 134 -3.89 7.03 -6.22
CA GLU A 134 -3.09 6.21 -7.14
C GLU A 134 -2.44 7.07 -8.23
N LYS A 135 -3.21 7.96 -8.86
CA LYS A 135 -2.68 8.90 -9.87
C LYS A 135 -1.62 9.84 -9.29
N ARG A 136 -1.81 10.34 -8.08
CA ARG A 136 -0.81 11.20 -7.42
C ARG A 136 0.46 10.40 -7.14
N PHE A 137 0.34 9.20 -6.60
CA PHE A 137 1.48 8.32 -6.34
C PHE A 137 2.23 7.95 -7.61
N GLU A 138 1.52 7.59 -8.69
CA GLU A 138 2.12 7.30 -10.00
C GLU A 138 2.89 8.51 -10.54
N LYS A 139 2.27 9.69 -10.51
CA LYS A 139 2.84 10.92 -11.07
C LYS A 139 4.03 11.43 -10.25
N GLU A 140 3.87 11.52 -8.94
CA GLU A 140 4.82 12.20 -8.07
C GLU A 140 5.94 11.29 -7.60
N ILE A 141 5.69 9.98 -7.47
CA ILE A 141 6.65 9.03 -6.90
C ILE A 141 7.14 8.07 -7.98
N VAL A 142 6.25 7.32 -8.63
CA VAL A 142 6.65 6.26 -9.56
C VAL A 142 7.44 6.82 -10.74
N LYS A 143 6.90 7.81 -11.45
CA LYS A 143 7.57 8.43 -12.62
C LYS A 143 8.90 9.08 -12.27
N LYS A 144 9.01 9.69 -11.08
CA LYS A 144 10.28 10.30 -10.64
C LYS A 144 11.31 9.22 -10.28
N LEU A 145 10.90 8.14 -9.63
CA LEU A 145 11.78 7.01 -9.33
C LEU A 145 12.25 6.31 -10.61
N GLU A 146 11.40 6.14 -11.63
CA GLU A 146 11.79 5.63 -12.95
C GLU A 146 12.90 6.48 -13.58
N GLN A 147 12.75 7.80 -13.55
CA GLN A 147 13.76 8.74 -14.07
C GLN A 147 15.07 8.67 -13.30
N ILE A 148 15.02 8.70 -11.96
CA ILE A 148 16.21 8.67 -11.10
C ILE A 148 16.96 7.34 -11.25
N THR A 149 16.23 6.23 -11.26
CA THR A 149 16.82 4.88 -11.30
C THR A 149 17.09 4.40 -12.73
N LYS A 150 16.63 5.13 -13.75
CA LYS A 150 16.70 4.74 -15.17
C LYS A 150 16.13 3.33 -15.39
N THR A 151 14.94 3.08 -14.86
CA THR A 151 14.22 1.81 -14.99
C THR A 151 12.78 2.04 -15.43
N ASN A 152 12.11 0.95 -15.81
CA ASN A 152 10.69 0.93 -16.08
C ASN A 152 9.96 0.23 -14.93
N SER A 153 8.74 0.67 -14.66
CA SER A 153 7.81 0.02 -13.76
C SER A 153 6.56 -0.50 -14.50
N TYR A 154 5.78 -1.31 -13.81
CA TYR A 154 4.43 -1.69 -14.23
C TYR A 154 3.56 -1.94 -13.00
N ILE A 155 2.24 -1.86 -13.19
CA ILE A 155 1.27 -2.15 -12.14
C ILE A 155 0.94 -3.65 -12.18
N GLU A 156 1.14 -4.30 -11.05
CA GLU A 156 0.63 -5.64 -10.76
C GLU A 156 -0.68 -5.47 -9.98
N LYS A 157 -1.80 -5.53 -10.70
CA LYS A 157 -3.12 -5.32 -10.10
C LYS A 157 -3.43 -6.39 -9.09
N THR A 158 -3.79 -5.97 -7.89
CA THR A 158 -4.49 -6.80 -6.92
C THR A 158 -5.97 -6.81 -7.27
N TYR A 159 -6.59 -7.99 -7.27
CA TYR A 159 -8.04 -8.08 -7.42
C TYR A 159 -8.67 -7.81 -6.05
N HIS A 160 -9.49 -6.75 -5.98
CA HIS A 160 -10.25 -6.32 -4.81
C HIS A 160 -11.69 -6.83 -4.89
#